data_AF-A0A533UEI5-F1
#
_entry.id   AF-A0A533UEI5-F1
#
_cell.length_a   1.000
_cell.length_b   1.000
_cell.length_c   1.000
_cell.angle_alpha   90.00
_cell.angle_beta   90.00
_cell.angle_gamma   90.00
#
_symmetry.space_group_name_H-M   'P 1'
#
loop_
_entity.id
_entity.type
_entity.pdbx_description
1 polymer ?
#
loop_
_entity_poly.entity_id
_entity_poly.type
_entity_poly.pdbx_seq_one_letter_code
_entity_poly.pdbx_strand_id
1 'polypeptide(L)'
;MIISDSYMGIFIPTDFSYRVLNFINGKTNLPLTQKDELIASFYIFGKDHKVNGELEITNVKDIARKTMDQLSSQVRIYSNNPIRMNQELLRENFNKRSMQILIDSSKKNNNKTLDFDITNTISKDPTILSECYAWHLANYQQDFFFKLFNPIRGIDLTQDVADKLDGRMLMLGFNVKNSMKLPYDDPIVPFLYWLKDVSKL
;
A
#
# COMPACT_ATOMS: atom_id res chain seq x y z
N MET A 1 4.83 -5.64 -11.53
CA MET A 1 4.66 -7.10 -11.35
C MET A 1 3.85 -7.29 -10.08
N ILE A 2 2.56 -7.61 -10.19
CA ILE A 2 1.75 -7.97 -9.04
C ILE A 2 2.13 -9.43 -8.75
N ILE A 3 2.83 -9.66 -7.65
CA ILE A 3 3.07 -11.02 -7.18
C ILE A 3 1.71 -11.54 -6.74
N SER A 4 1.24 -12.61 -7.38
CA SER A 4 -0.13 -13.13 -7.27
C SER A 4 -0.57 -13.42 -5.84
N ASP A 5 0.39 -13.58 -4.92
CA ASP A 5 0.17 -13.82 -3.50
C ASP A 5 0.70 -12.67 -2.60
N SER A 6 0.45 -11.44 -3.01
CA SER A 6 0.81 -10.24 -2.25
C SER A 6 -0.28 -9.18 -2.28
N TYR A 7 -0.39 -8.42 -1.20
CA TYR A 7 -1.35 -7.33 -1.08
C TYR A 7 -0.69 -6.09 -0.49
N MET A 8 -0.85 -4.95 -1.15
CA MET A 8 -0.31 -3.67 -0.73
C MET A 8 -1.44 -2.69 -0.44
N GLY A 9 -1.24 -1.84 0.56
CA GLY A 9 -2.15 -0.75 0.85
C GLY A 9 -1.49 0.38 1.65
N ILE A 10 -2.28 1.42 1.91
CA ILE A 10 -1.94 2.52 2.81
C ILE A 10 -2.92 2.49 3.96
N PHE A 11 -2.40 2.53 5.19
CA PHE A 11 -3.20 2.43 6.41
C PHE A 11 -3.17 3.71 7.25
N ILE A 12 -2.22 4.60 6.98
CA ILE A 12 -2.17 5.95 7.53
C ILE A 12 -1.95 6.94 6.38
N PRO A 13 -2.76 8.02 6.28
CA PRO A 13 -3.95 8.29 7.09
C PRO A 13 -5.12 7.34 6.75
N THR A 14 -6.07 7.15 7.66
CA THR A 14 -7.19 6.19 7.48
C THR A 14 -8.17 6.60 6.38
N ASP A 15 -8.23 7.89 6.04
CA ASP A 15 -9.06 8.45 4.97
C ASP A 15 -8.35 8.50 3.61
N PHE A 16 -7.15 7.92 3.48
CA PHE A 16 -6.33 8.04 2.26
C PHE A 16 -7.05 7.57 0.99
N SER A 17 -7.77 6.44 1.05
CA SER A 17 -8.56 5.94 -0.08
C SER A 17 -9.61 6.96 -0.54
N TYR A 18 -10.24 7.70 0.38
CA TYR A 18 -11.19 8.75 0.04
C TYR A 18 -10.51 9.93 -0.67
N ARG A 19 -9.30 10.31 -0.22
CA ARG A 19 -8.50 11.38 -0.87
C ARG A 19 -8.10 11.00 -2.29
N VAL A 20 -7.68 9.75 -2.51
CA VAL A 20 -7.37 9.20 -3.84
C VAL A 20 -8.58 9.29 -4.76
N LEU A 21 -9.76 8.89 -4.28
CA LEU A 21 -10.99 8.96 -5.07
C LEU A 21 -11.37 10.39 -5.45
N ASN A 22 -11.29 11.33 -4.52
CA ASN A 22 -11.57 12.72 -4.81
C ASN A 22 -10.60 13.29 -5.87
N PHE A 23 -9.35 12.87 -5.83
CA PHE A 23 -8.36 13.28 -6.82
C PHE A 23 -8.65 12.73 -8.22
N ILE A 24 -8.96 11.43 -8.31
CA ILE A 24 -9.35 10.77 -9.57
C ILE A 24 -10.58 11.45 -10.18
N ASN A 25 -11.59 11.74 -9.35
CA ASN A 25 -12.84 12.40 -9.75
C ASN A 25 -12.68 13.90 -10.02
N GLY A 26 -11.47 14.45 -9.91
CA GLY A 26 -11.19 15.87 -10.14
C GLY A 26 -11.74 16.84 -9.11
N LYS A 27 -12.17 16.33 -7.95
CA LYS A 27 -12.67 17.14 -6.82
C LYS A 27 -11.53 17.77 -6.01
N THR A 28 -10.35 17.14 -6.01
CA THR A 28 -9.16 17.64 -5.32
C THR A 28 -7.93 17.59 -6.22
N ASN A 29 -6.95 18.41 -5.88
CA ASN A 29 -5.64 18.49 -6.52
C ASN A 29 -4.57 17.87 -5.61
N LEU A 30 -3.38 17.61 -6.15
CA LEU A 30 -2.22 17.22 -5.37
C LEU A 30 -1.69 18.44 -4.59
N PRO A 31 -1.03 18.22 -3.44
CA PRO A 31 -0.72 16.93 -2.80
C PRO A 31 -1.94 16.31 -2.07
N LEU A 32 -2.05 14.98 -2.04
CA LEU A 32 -3.15 14.28 -1.30
C LEU A 32 -2.98 14.36 0.24
N THR A 33 -1.79 14.75 0.67
CA THR A 33 -1.31 14.66 2.04
C THR A 33 -0.48 15.90 2.37
N GLN A 34 -0.40 16.25 3.64
CA GLN A 34 0.37 17.40 4.09
C GLN A 34 1.84 17.03 4.27
N LYS A 35 2.72 18.04 4.25
CA LYS A 35 4.18 17.84 4.39
C LYS A 35 4.53 17.04 5.65
N ASP A 36 3.94 17.40 6.78
CA ASP A 36 4.26 16.81 8.08
C ASP A 36 3.32 15.64 8.44
N GLU A 37 2.47 15.19 7.50
CA GLU A 37 1.58 14.07 7.70
C GLU A 37 2.35 12.74 7.60
N LEU A 38 2.20 11.88 8.61
CA LEU A 38 2.73 10.53 8.56
C LEU A 38 1.94 9.71 7.54
N ILE A 39 2.65 9.09 6.60
CA ILE A 39 2.08 8.11 5.67
C ILE A 39 2.72 6.77 5.95
N ALA A 40 1.87 5.76 6.07
CA ALA A 40 2.30 4.39 6.28
C ALA A 40 1.66 3.45 5.26
N SER A 41 2.51 2.72 4.55
CA SER A 41 2.14 1.67 3.62
C SER A 41 2.43 0.30 4.21
N PHE A 42 1.71 -0.71 3.75
CA PHE A 42 1.96 -2.10 4.10
C PHE A 42 2.00 -2.98 2.87
N TYR A 43 2.73 -4.09 2.97
CA TYR A 43 2.78 -5.18 2.01
C TYR A 43 2.65 -6.50 2.78
N ILE A 44 1.63 -7.28 2.50
CA ILE A 44 1.43 -8.63 3.01
C ILE A 44 1.89 -9.61 1.94
N PHE A 45 2.71 -10.58 2.32
CA PHE A 45 3.19 -11.65 1.47
C PHE A 45 2.70 -13.01 1.99
N GLY A 46 2.34 -13.91 1.08
CA GLY A 46 1.68 -15.17 1.44
C GLY A 46 0.24 -14.94 1.88
N LYS A 47 -0.46 -14.00 1.24
CA LYS A 47 -1.85 -13.65 1.54
C LYS A 47 -2.77 -14.88 1.53
N ASP A 48 -2.66 -15.71 0.50
CA ASP A 48 -3.52 -16.85 0.23
C ASP A 48 -2.92 -18.15 0.78
N HIS A 49 -1.59 -18.32 0.76
CA HIS A 49 -0.94 -19.60 1.10
C HIS A 49 -0.05 -19.57 2.34
N LYS A 50 0.03 -18.44 3.04
CA LYS A 50 1.03 -18.18 4.11
C LYS A 50 2.46 -18.32 3.56
N VAL A 51 3.45 -18.19 4.42
CA VAL A 51 4.87 -18.36 4.08
C VAL A 51 5.44 -19.44 4.98
N ASN A 52 5.75 -20.60 4.39
CA ASN A 52 6.14 -21.81 5.10
C ASN A 52 7.57 -22.24 4.70
N GLY A 53 8.44 -22.31 5.71
CA GLY A 53 9.82 -22.79 5.54
C GLY A 53 10.80 -21.74 5.02
N GLU A 54 12.09 -22.06 5.13
CA GLU A 54 13.19 -21.13 4.88
C GLU A 54 13.30 -20.67 3.41
N LEU A 55 12.95 -21.54 2.46
CA LEU A 55 13.01 -21.20 1.03
C LEU A 55 11.98 -20.13 0.67
N GLU A 56 10.74 -20.27 1.14
CA GLU A 56 9.69 -19.27 0.90
C GLU A 56 10.01 -17.95 1.60
N ILE A 57 10.52 -18.00 2.84
CA ILE A 57 10.98 -16.82 3.56
C ILE A 57 12.06 -16.08 2.77
N THR A 58 13.03 -16.80 2.20
CA THR A 58 14.10 -16.22 1.40
C THR A 58 13.56 -15.57 0.11
N ASN A 59 12.66 -16.26 -0.58
CA ASN A 59 12.01 -15.73 -1.78
C ASN A 59 11.21 -14.46 -1.49
N VAL A 60 10.47 -14.43 -0.38
CA VAL A 60 9.72 -13.25 0.06
C VAL A 60 10.66 -12.10 0.43
N LYS A 61 11.79 -12.37 1.10
CA LYS A 61 12.80 -11.34 1.39
C LYS A 61 13.38 -10.71 0.12
N ASP A 62 13.66 -11.51 -0.91
CA ASP A 62 14.16 -11.01 -2.19
C ASP A 62 13.10 -10.20 -2.95
N ILE A 63 11.85 -10.65 -2.90
CA ILE A 63 10.70 -9.90 -3.40
C ILE A 63 10.60 -8.54 -2.70
N ALA A 64 10.62 -8.53 -1.36
CA ALA A 64 10.51 -7.31 -0.57
C ALA A 64 11.64 -6.34 -0.90
N ARG A 65 12.88 -6.84 -1.06
CA ARG A 65 14.03 -6.05 -1.51
C ARG A 65 13.78 -5.41 -2.87
N LYS A 66 13.36 -6.20 -3.86
CA LYS A 66 13.03 -5.68 -5.20
C LYS A 66 11.92 -4.63 -5.15
N THR A 67 10.91 -4.79 -4.30
CA THR A 67 9.83 -3.80 -4.12
C THR A 67 10.37 -2.50 -3.54
N MET A 68 11.23 -2.55 -2.52
CA MET A 68 11.89 -1.36 -1.96
C MET A 68 12.77 -0.64 -2.98
N ASP A 69 13.53 -1.39 -3.78
CA ASP A 69 14.40 -0.82 -4.83
C ASP A 69 13.57 -0.15 -5.93
N GLN A 70 12.47 -0.77 -6.34
CA GLN A 70 11.54 -0.21 -7.33
C GLN A 70 10.92 1.10 -6.84
N LEU A 71 10.44 1.13 -5.60
CA LEU A 71 9.87 2.36 -5.04
C LEU A 71 10.94 3.45 -4.92
N SER A 72 12.12 3.11 -4.40
CA SER A 72 13.23 4.06 -4.25
C SER A 72 13.65 4.66 -5.60
N SER A 73 13.66 3.83 -6.65
CA SER A 73 13.89 4.29 -8.02
C SER A 73 12.79 5.24 -8.50
N GLN A 74 11.52 4.92 -8.27
CA GLN A 74 10.40 5.81 -8.62
C GLN A 74 10.46 7.15 -7.90
N VAL A 75 10.74 7.16 -6.59
CA VAL A 75 10.90 8.39 -5.80
C VAL A 75 12.00 9.28 -6.40
N ARG A 76 13.15 8.69 -6.78
CA ARG A 76 14.24 9.43 -7.44
C ARG A 76 13.83 9.99 -8.80
N ILE A 77 13.10 9.21 -9.59
CA ILE A 77 12.59 9.66 -10.89
C ILE A 77 11.68 10.87 -10.74
N TYR A 78 10.76 10.86 -9.77
CA TYR A 78 9.88 12.00 -9.51
C TYR A 78 10.65 13.21 -8.96
N SER A 79 11.57 12.98 -8.02
CA SER A 79 12.37 14.06 -7.41
C SER A 79 13.23 14.80 -8.43
N ASN A 80 13.79 14.08 -9.42
CA ASN A 80 14.69 14.65 -10.43
C ASN A 80 13.97 15.19 -11.67
N ASN A 81 12.66 14.98 -11.80
CA ASN A 81 11.92 15.37 -12.99
C ASN A 81 10.57 16.02 -12.62
N PRO A 82 10.55 17.35 -12.41
CA PRO A 82 9.34 18.09 -12.05
C PRO A 82 8.19 17.92 -13.06
N ILE A 83 8.50 17.66 -14.33
CA ILE A 83 7.49 17.41 -15.38
C ILE A 83 6.72 16.11 -15.09
N ARG A 84 7.37 15.10 -14.49
CA ARG A 84 6.70 13.86 -14.05
C ARG A 84 5.89 14.04 -12.76
N MET A 85 6.05 15.16 -12.07
CA MET A 85 5.16 15.58 -10.99
C MET A 85 3.93 16.35 -11.51
N ASN A 86 3.73 16.42 -12.84
CA ASN A 86 2.52 17.00 -13.41
C ASN A 86 1.30 16.20 -12.96
N GLN A 87 0.46 16.88 -12.19
CA GLN A 87 -0.79 16.36 -11.66
C GLN A 87 -1.72 15.80 -12.75
N GLU A 88 -1.80 16.46 -13.91
CA GLU A 88 -2.68 16.04 -15.01
C GLU A 88 -2.27 14.68 -15.55
N LEU A 89 -0.96 14.46 -15.73
CA LEU A 89 -0.41 13.18 -16.17
C LEU A 89 -0.67 12.08 -15.13
N LEU A 90 -0.52 12.38 -13.83
CA LEU A 90 -0.81 11.41 -12.78
C LEU A 90 -2.29 11.04 -12.76
N ARG A 91 -3.18 12.02 -12.88
CA ARG A 91 -4.62 11.79 -12.99
C ARG A 91 -4.97 10.97 -14.22
N GLU A 92 -4.33 11.23 -15.35
CA GLU A 92 -4.52 10.45 -16.58
C GLU A 92 -4.11 8.98 -16.38
N ASN A 93 -2.97 8.73 -15.74
CA ASN A 93 -2.51 7.37 -15.42
C ASN A 93 -3.49 6.66 -14.48
N PHE A 94 -3.99 7.34 -13.44
CA PHE A 94 -4.96 6.77 -12.52
C PHE A 94 -6.30 6.49 -13.20
N ASN A 95 -6.75 7.36 -14.10
CA ASN A 95 -7.94 7.12 -14.92
C ASN A 95 -7.76 5.92 -15.85
N LYS A 96 -6.62 5.80 -16.54
CA LYS A 96 -6.28 4.62 -17.35
C LYS A 96 -6.30 3.34 -16.52
N ARG A 97 -5.71 3.36 -15.33
CA ARG A 97 -5.71 2.22 -14.40
C ARG A 97 -7.13 1.88 -13.91
N SER A 98 -7.94 2.90 -13.59
CA SER A 98 -9.34 2.74 -13.19
C SER A 98 -10.17 2.06 -14.30
N MET A 99 -9.96 2.45 -15.56
CA MET A 99 -10.61 1.82 -16.71
C MET A 99 -10.18 0.36 -16.91
N GLN A 100 -8.91 0.03 -16.68
CA GLN A 100 -8.45 -1.37 -16.71
C GLN A 100 -9.14 -2.20 -15.62
N ILE A 101 -9.22 -1.70 -14.39
CA ILE A 101 -9.91 -2.36 -13.27
C ILE A 101 -11.39 -2.60 -13.61
N LEU A 102 -12.06 -1.61 -14.19
CA LEU A 102 -13.45 -1.72 -14.67
C LEU A 102 -13.63 -2.84 -15.69
N ILE A 103 -12.75 -2.91 -16.70
CA ILE A 103 -12.80 -3.94 -17.76
C ILE A 103 -12.51 -5.34 -17.18
N ASP A 104 -11.55 -5.45 -16.27
CA ASP A 104 -11.20 -6.74 -15.66
C ASP A 104 -12.30 -7.24 -14.72
N SER A 105 -13.01 -6.32 -14.06
CA SER A 105 -14.14 -6.63 -13.18
C SER A 105 -15.38 -7.04 -13.98
N SER A 106 -15.70 -6.36 -15.08
CA SER A 106 -16.84 -6.71 -15.93
C SER A 106 -16.70 -8.09 -16.57
N LYS A 107 -15.49 -8.48 -16.98
CA LYS A 107 -15.20 -9.85 -17.47
C LYS A 107 -15.48 -10.93 -16.41
N LYS A 108 -15.24 -10.63 -15.13
CA LYS A 108 -15.49 -11.56 -14.01
C LYS A 108 -16.97 -11.63 -13.62
N ASN A 109 -17.70 -10.52 -13.74
CA ASN A 109 -19.09 -10.39 -13.29
C ASN A 109 -20.14 -10.97 -14.25
N ASN A 110 -19.75 -11.48 -15.43
CA ASN A 110 -20.65 -12.25 -16.30
C ASN A 110 -21.21 -13.53 -15.64
N ASN A 111 -20.77 -13.89 -14.41
CA ASN A 111 -21.16 -15.12 -13.72
C ASN A 111 -21.71 -14.97 -12.28
N LYS A 112 -22.03 -13.77 -11.75
CA LYS A 112 -22.86 -13.60 -10.52
C LYS A 112 -23.07 -12.14 -10.13
N THR A 113 -24.26 -11.86 -9.61
CA THR A 113 -24.65 -10.64 -8.88
C THR A 113 -23.90 -10.57 -7.54
N LEU A 114 -22.73 -9.94 -7.53
CA LEU A 114 -22.11 -9.42 -6.31
C LEU A 114 -22.06 -7.91 -6.45
N ASP A 115 -22.53 -7.23 -5.42
CA ASP A 115 -22.50 -5.77 -5.26
C ASP A 115 -21.03 -5.33 -5.15
N PHE A 116 -20.38 -5.26 -6.32
CA PHE A 116 -18.94 -5.00 -6.43
C PHE A 116 -18.72 -3.49 -6.35
N ASP A 117 -18.28 -3.02 -5.18
CA ASP A 117 -17.87 -1.62 -5.03
C ASP A 117 -16.55 -1.39 -5.78
N ILE A 118 -16.72 -1.06 -7.06
CA ILE A 118 -15.65 -0.71 -8.00
C ILE A 118 -14.86 0.50 -7.51
N THR A 119 -15.53 1.44 -6.85
CA THR A 119 -14.92 2.67 -6.33
C THR A 119 -13.96 2.33 -5.20
N ASN A 120 -14.38 1.47 -4.27
CA ASN A 120 -13.51 0.94 -3.21
C ASN A 120 -12.31 0.17 -3.80
N THR A 121 -12.53 -0.64 -4.86
CA THR A 121 -11.45 -1.37 -5.53
C THR A 121 -10.40 -0.45 -6.15
N ILE A 122 -10.84 0.58 -6.89
CA ILE A 122 -9.94 1.57 -7.51
C ILE A 122 -9.15 2.31 -6.43
N SER A 123 -9.82 2.75 -5.36
CA SER A 123 -9.19 3.51 -4.26
C SER A 123 -8.16 2.74 -3.45
N LYS A 124 -8.13 1.41 -3.60
CA LYS A 124 -7.24 0.48 -2.92
C LYS A 124 -6.33 -0.27 -3.89
N ASP A 125 -6.27 0.15 -5.16
CA ASP A 125 -5.42 -0.49 -6.16
C ASP A 125 -3.94 -0.31 -5.80
N PRO A 126 -3.15 -1.40 -5.71
CA PRO A 126 -1.73 -1.33 -5.36
C PRO A 126 -0.89 -0.44 -6.27
N THR A 127 -1.22 -0.35 -7.56
CA THR A 127 -0.46 0.49 -8.50
C THR A 127 -0.70 1.96 -8.18
N ILE A 128 -1.96 2.34 -8.03
CA ILE A 128 -2.36 3.71 -7.67
C ILE A 128 -1.74 4.11 -6.32
N LEU A 129 -1.89 3.27 -5.30
CA LEU A 129 -1.38 3.58 -3.97
C LEU A 129 0.15 3.67 -3.92
N SER A 130 0.86 2.80 -4.65
CA SER A 130 2.32 2.85 -4.74
C SER A 130 2.79 4.15 -5.43
N GLU A 131 2.10 4.58 -6.49
CA GLU A 131 2.40 5.86 -7.15
C GLU A 131 2.12 7.04 -6.23
N CYS A 132 1.01 7.04 -5.49
CA CYS A 132 0.72 8.10 -4.53
C CYS A 132 1.79 8.18 -3.43
N TYR A 133 2.23 7.04 -2.91
CA TYR A 133 3.28 7.00 -1.88
C TYR A 133 4.61 7.54 -2.41
N ALA A 134 5.03 7.10 -3.61
CA ALA A 134 6.26 7.59 -4.23
C ALA A 134 6.20 9.10 -4.53
N TRP A 135 5.06 9.59 -5.02
CA TRP A 135 4.86 11.00 -5.32
C TRP A 135 4.95 11.85 -4.05
N HIS A 136 4.32 11.43 -2.95
CA HIS A 136 4.38 12.13 -1.65
C HIS A 136 5.83 12.28 -1.17
N LEU A 137 6.58 11.18 -1.16
CA LEU A 137 7.98 11.18 -0.74
C LEU A 137 8.84 12.13 -1.59
N ALA A 138 8.64 12.11 -2.91
CA ALA A 138 9.36 12.97 -3.83
C ALA A 138 8.99 14.46 -3.67
N ASN A 139 7.69 14.76 -3.55
CA ASN A 139 7.18 16.13 -3.46
C ASN A 139 7.71 16.86 -2.24
N TYR A 140 7.77 16.17 -1.11
CA TYR A 140 8.25 16.75 0.15
C TYR A 140 9.72 16.44 0.44
N GLN A 141 10.41 15.74 -0.47
CA GLN A 141 11.80 15.30 -0.33
C GLN A 141 12.04 14.59 1.02
N GLN A 142 11.12 13.70 1.38
CA GLN A 142 11.17 13.01 2.66
C GLN A 142 12.03 11.75 2.60
N ASP A 143 12.82 11.55 3.66
CA ASP A 143 13.41 10.26 3.94
C ASP A 143 12.31 9.23 4.22
N PHE A 144 12.59 7.96 3.95
CA PHE A 144 11.67 6.87 4.21
C PHE A 144 12.43 5.62 4.64
N PHE A 145 11.74 4.72 5.34
CA PHE A 145 12.29 3.42 5.71
C PHE A 145 11.23 2.33 5.58
N PHE A 146 11.72 1.09 5.50
CA PHE A 146 10.91 -0.12 5.52
C PHE A 146 11.34 -1.05 6.64
N LYS A 147 10.37 -1.71 7.28
CA LYS A 147 10.61 -2.80 8.24
C LYS A 147 9.90 -4.05 7.74
N LEU A 148 10.67 -5.10 7.48
CA LEU A 148 10.17 -6.42 7.11
C LEU A 148 10.09 -7.30 8.37
N PHE A 149 8.93 -7.91 8.57
CA PHE A 149 8.65 -8.85 9.63
C PHE A 149 8.64 -10.27 9.03
N ASN A 150 9.31 -11.19 9.71
CA ASN A 150 9.24 -12.63 9.44
C ASN A 150 7.79 -13.13 9.63
N PRO A 151 7.46 -14.37 9.22
CA PRO A 151 6.10 -14.89 9.36
C PRO A 151 5.57 -14.69 10.78
N ILE A 152 4.49 -13.93 10.90
CA ILE A 152 3.91 -13.58 12.20
C ILE A 152 3.21 -14.83 12.74
N ARG A 153 3.48 -15.20 14.00
CA ARG A 153 2.92 -16.41 14.61
C ARG A 153 1.89 -16.03 15.68
N GLY A 154 0.77 -16.74 15.70
CA GLY A 154 -0.42 -16.42 16.50
C GLY A 154 -0.26 -16.29 18.03
N ILE A 155 0.91 -16.53 18.61
CA ILE A 155 1.14 -16.31 20.06
C ILE A 155 1.10 -14.81 20.40
N ASP A 156 1.41 -13.95 19.42
CA ASP A 156 1.46 -12.48 19.59
C ASP A 156 0.26 -11.74 18.98
N LEU A 157 -0.75 -12.47 18.47
CA LEU A 157 -1.90 -11.89 17.76
C LEU A 157 -3.21 -12.14 18.51
N THR A 158 -4.02 -11.10 18.65
CA THR A 158 -5.41 -11.26 19.07
C THR A 158 -6.21 -11.98 17.98
N GLN A 159 -7.24 -12.73 18.38
CA GLN A 159 -7.96 -13.66 17.49
C GLN A 159 -8.62 -12.97 16.28
N ASP A 160 -9.00 -11.70 16.43
CA ASP A 160 -9.55 -10.81 15.39
C ASP A 160 -8.55 -10.40 14.29
N VAL A 161 -7.25 -10.57 14.54
CA VAL A 161 -6.18 -10.21 13.61
C VAL A 161 -5.41 -11.44 13.11
N ALA A 162 -5.44 -12.54 13.88
CA ALA A 162 -4.78 -13.81 13.57
C ALA A 162 -5.12 -14.32 12.16
N ASP A 163 -6.39 -14.34 11.77
CA ASP A 163 -6.82 -14.83 10.45
C ASP A 163 -6.21 -14.04 9.27
N LYS A 164 -5.82 -12.78 9.50
CA LYS A 164 -5.26 -11.87 8.49
C LYS A 164 -3.74 -11.83 8.46
N LEU A 165 -3.04 -12.26 9.51
CA LEU A 165 -1.58 -12.16 9.62
C LEU A 165 -0.85 -13.47 9.95
N ASP A 166 -1.53 -14.46 10.51
CA ASP A 166 -0.89 -15.71 10.94
C ASP A 166 -0.22 -16.44 9.76
N GLY A 167 1.07 -16.74 9.95
CA GLY A 167 1.95 -17.33 8.95
C GLY A 167 2.30 -16.43 7.77
N ARG A 168 1.89 -15.15 7.77
CA ARG A 168 2.18 -14.20 6.69
C ARG A 168 3.36 -13.31 7.05
N MET A 169 4.12 -12.91 6.04
CA MET A 169 5.16 -11.89 6.19
C MET A 169 4.57 -10.51 5.90
N LEU A 170 5.03 -9.52 6.66
CA LEU A 170 4.55 -8.15 6.58
C LEU A 170 5.73 -7.21 6.35
N MET A 171 5.63 -6.30 5.39
CA MET A 171 6.55 -5.17 5.27
C MET A 171 5.78 -3.88 5.47
N LEU A 172 6.28 -3.03 6.36
CA LEU A 172 5.71 -1.71 6.62
C LEU A 172 6.67 -0.64 6.12
N GLY A 173 6.16 0.35 5.39
CA GLY A 173 6.90 1.50 4.89
C GLY A 173 6.39 2.80 5.50
N PHE A 174 7.30 3.67 5.93
CA PHE A 174 6.96 4.97 6.52
C PHE A 174 7.79 6.10 5.90
N ASN A 175 7.19 7.29 5.77
CA ASN A 175 7.83 8.52 5.27
C ASN A 175 8.71 9.25 6.30
N VAL A 176 9.44 8.48 7.12
CA VAL A 176 10.43 9.02 8.06
C VAL A 176 11.76 8.32 7.88
N LYS A 177 12.84 8.92 8.38
CA LYS A 177 14.20 8.39 8.18
C LYS A 177 14.43 7.00 8.77
N ASN A 178 13.85 6.71 9.93
CA ASN A 178 13.98 5.43 10.61
C ASN A 178 12.91 5.31 11.71
N SER A 179 12.84 4.13 12.35
CA SER A 179 11.87 3.85 13.40
C SER A 179 11.95 4.78 14.61
N MET A 180 13.11 5.38 14.92
CA MET A 180 13.26 6.31 16.05
C MET A 180 12.54 7.64 15.83
N LYS A 181 12.10 7.92 14.59
CA LYS A 181 11.33 9.11 14.22
C LYS A 181 9.82 8.86 14.22
N LEU A 182 9.38 7.64 14.49
CA LEU A 182 7.96 7.35 14.64
C LEU A 182 7.46 7.81 16.02
N PRO A 183 6.18 8.20 16.13
CA PRO A 183 5.54 8.47 17.41
C PRO A 183 5.13 7.18 18.15
N TYR A 184 5.67 6.03 17.75
CA TYR A 184 5.33 4.70 18.25
C TYR A 184 6.60 3.91 18.56
N ASP A 185 6.58 3.10 19.61
CA ASP A 185 7.74 2.30 20.04
C ASP A 185 8.09 1.21 19.02
N ASP A 186 7.09 0.50 18.48
CA ASP A 186 7.27 -0.45 17.38
C ASP A 186 6.41 -0.06 16.16
N PRO A 187 7.00 0.02 14.95
CA PRO A 187 6.28 0.22 13.70
C PRO A 187 5.06 -0.68 13.47
N ILE A 188 4.99 -1.88 14.08
CA ILE A 188 3.84 -2.79 13.93
C ILE A 188 2.59 -2.32 14.68
N VAL A 189 2.76 -1.57 15.78
CA VAL A 189 1.67 -1.13 16.67
C VAL A 189 0.56 -0.40 15.92
N PRO A 190 0.83 0.69 15.18
CA PRO A 190 -0.24 1.41 14.47
C PRO A 190 -0.91 0.57 13.39
N PHE A 191 -0.19 -0.39 12.80
CA PHE A 191 -0.76 -1.30 11.81
C PHE A 191 -1.76 -2.27 12.43
N LEU A 192 -1.44 -2.84 13.60
CA LEU A 192 -2.36 -3.73 14.32
C LEU A 192 -3.63 -3.01 14.78
N TYR A 193 -3.51 -1.77 15.25
CA TYR A 193 -4.66 -0.94 15.58
C TYR A 193 -5.57 -0.69 14.38
N TRP A 194 -5.01 -0.25 13.25
CA TRP A 194 -5.76 -0.06 12.01
C TRP A 194 -6.43 -1.37 11.55
N LEU A 195 -5.68 -2.48 11.57
CA LEU A 195 -6.16 -3.77 11.09
C LEU A 195 -7.33 -4.28 11.92
N LYS A 196 -7.28 -4.07 13.24
CA LYS A 196 -8.39 -4.39 14.16
C LYS A 196 -9.63 -3.55 13.88
N ASP A 197 -9.48 -2.26 13.61
CA ASP A 197 -10.64 -1.40 13.34
C ASP A 197 -11.31 -1.73 12.01
N VAL A 198 -10.54 -2.05 10.96
CA VAL A 198 -11.12 -2.53 9.70
C VAL A 198 -11.60 -3.99 9.75
N SER A 199 -11.28 -4.75 10.81
CA SER A 199 -11.85 -6.09 11.06
C SER A 199 -13.22 -6.05 11.75
N LYS A 200 -13.61 -4.92 12.37
CA LYS A 200 -14.92 -4.76 13.01
C LYS A 200 -16.02 -4.34 12.03
N LEU A 201 -15.64 -3.94 10.81
CA LEU A 201 -16.51 -3.55 9.70
C LEU A 201 -16.82 -4.75 8.82
#